data_AF-A0A960X6T6-F1
#
_entry.id   AF-A0A960X6T6-F1
#
_cell.length_a   1.000
_cell.length_b   1.000
_cell.length_c   1.000
_cell.angle_alpha   90.00
_cell.angle_beta   90.00
_cell.angle_gamma   90.00
#
_symmetry.space_group_name_H-M   'P 1'
#
loop_
_entity.id
_entity.type
_entity.pdbx_description
1 polymer ?
#
loop_
_entity_poly.entity_id
_entity_poly.type
_entity_poly.pdbx_seq_one_letter_code
_entity_poly.pdbx_strand_id
1 'polypeptide(L)'
;MISTSYPKLFSENSHSEEIKNSGIPLAGSRKAKKCINTKPWTQTGSRAPVINYGEDENVLYNVNRLPDAEIRSYEKPEKIVKLNKEGIEIAVDRRVALFFQQAILCYKMSMFRFGASAAVDQIGVSPKMTLKSESGVKVVHKREAAHSSTLPTLIAYPKDGSMPQGFVYLAGGSSYSQHNSTIGMHECVNGADELIDGKGSDNKLRQKAVAILNLVADGLDPVKATRQFLDAFKEQVRTEGKRLDISDPRRHVLREYFRNIHHIKGATQSSELFDRLIGLQIGNGEGEKERKLRKVVYKRRFDIIRHQEVAECRIARRIEETQKVMTAREKSFLEEMLLKEFSEDNTRTILEKLLSKSAAYNDASYKQTLDAKDKRAYQQRQTRIQNLVQKYHHEIDSLKRDLRREFRRLAQDELIYRSGVFWTLRKEVCGWTQKEFCKQHEQKSGKSVSQSWVSRMEHGSHLARRPEEEYRTPLNQRRRYVSLSDARACASTFGVDAGLFLPGLFTS
;
A
#
# COMPACT_ATOMS: atom_id res chain seq x y z
N MET A 1 -31.11 1.40 16.51
CA MET A 1 -30.11 0.55 15.81
C MET A 1 -29.71 1.26 14.53
N ILE A 2 -28.62 2.03 14.55
CA ILE A 2 -28.08 2.68 13.35
C ILE A 2 -26.95 1.75 12.89
N SER A 3 -27.23 0.95 11.87
CA SER A 3 -26.19 0.23 11.13
C SER A 3 -25.37 1.27 10.37
N THR A 4 -24.20 1.64 10.90
CA THR A 4 -23.26 2.50 10.20
C THR A 4 -22.53 1.67 9.16
N SER A 5 -23.03 1.69 7.92
CA SER A 5 -22.26 1.19 6.78
C SER A 5 -20.96 1.99 6.68
N TYR A 6 -19.84 1.27 6.75
CA TYR A 6 -18.49 1.79 6.57
C TYR A 6 -18.25 2.23 5.10
N PRO A 7 -17.28 3.11 4.82
CA PRO A 7 -16.88 3.42 3.44
C PRO A 7 -16.39 2.15 2.72
N LYS A 8 -16.57 2.05 1.40
CA LYS A 8 -16.48 0.80 0.63
C LYS A 8 -15.10 0.12 0.69
N LEU A 9 -14.01 0.89 0.75
CA LEU A 9 -12.66 0.32 0.91
C LEU A 9 -12.40 -0.20 2.33
N PHE A 10 -13.25 0.19 3.28
CA PHE A 10 -13.08 0.00 4.72
C PHE A 10 -14.28 -0.72 5.37
N SER A 11 -15.23 -1.26 4.61
CA SER A 11 -16.33 -2.04 5.18
C SER A 11 -15.91 -3.44 5.56
N GLU A 12 -16.39 -3.91 6.72
CA GLU A 12 -16.43 -5.36 6.98
C GLU A 12 -17.38 -5.94 5.95
N ASN A 13 -16.82 -6.47 4.87
CA ASN A 13 -17.66 -7.19 3.95
C ASN A 13 -18.26 -8.39 4.69
N SER A 14 -19.59 -8.48 4.60
CA SER A 14 -20.39 -9.71 4.58
C SER A 14 -19.89 -10.78 3.58
N HIS A 15 -18.71 -10.58 3.00
CA HIS A 15 -17.94 -11.55 2.23
C HIS A 15 -16.84 -12.21 3.07
N SER A 16 -16.70 -12.00 4.39
CA SER A 16 -15.68 -12.73 5.16
C SER A 16 -15.97 -14.24 5.24
N GLU A 17 -17.23 -14.63 5.25
CA GLU A 17 -17.69 -16.03 5.14
C GLU A 17 -17.60 -16.53 3.69
N GLU A 18 -17.91 -15.69 2.69
CA GLU A 18 -17.64 -16.04 1.30
C GLU A 18 -16.15 -16.14 1.02
N ILE A 19 -15.24 -15.34 1.60
CA ILE A 19 -13.78 -15.44 1.38
C ILE A 19 -13.18 -16.63 2.15
N LYS A 20 -13.82 -17.09 3.23
CA LYS A 20 -13.41 -18.31 3.96
C LYS A 20 -13.96 -19.59 3.34
N ASN A 21 -15.16 -19.56 2.73
CA ASN A 21 -15.79 -20.71 2.08
C ASN A 21 -15.64 -20.71 0.55
N SER A 22 -15.30 -19.59 -0.05
CA SER A 22 -14.66 -19.49 -1.35
C SER A 22 -13.16 -19.60 -1.08
N GLY A 23 -12.65 -20.82 -1.16
CA GLY A 23 -11.42 -20.95 -1.94
C GLY A 23 -11.73 -20.29 -3.27
N ILE A 24 -11.34 -19.03 -3.45
CA ILE A 24 -11.39 -18.37 -4.75
C ILE A 24 -10.37 -19.15 -5.57
N PRO A 25 -10.76 -20.03 -6.51
CA PRO A 25 -9.84 -20.39 -7.54
C PRO A 25 -9.45 -19.07 -8.21
N LEU A 26 -8.16 -18.75 -8.21
CA LEU A 26 -7.57 -17.78 -9.12
C LEU A 26 -8.27 -17.93 -10.47
N ALA A 27 -9.13 -16.98 -10.82
CA ALA A 27 -9.92 -16.97 -12.03
C ALA A 27 -10.55 -18.33 -12.41
N GLY A 28 -11.74 -18.62 -11.86
CA GLY A 28 -12.68 -19.51 -12.54
C GLY A 28 -12.82 -19.09 -14.01
N SER A 29 -12.46 -20.00 -14.90
CA SER A 29 -12.39 -19.91 -16.35
C SER A 29 -13.75 -19.65 -17.02
N ARG A 30 -14.39 -18.51 -16.78
CA ARG A 30 -15.51 -18.08 -17.61
C ARG A 30 -14.99 -17.30 -18.81
N LYS A 31 -14.63 -18.08 -19.84
CA LYS A 31 -14.43 -17.66 -21.25
C LYS A 31 -13.94 -16.21 -21.37
N ALA A 32 -12.68 -15.98 -20.98
CA ALA A 32 -11.90 -14.88 -21.52
C ALA A 32 -11.91 -15.04 -23.05
N LYS A 33 -12.83 -14.33 -23.71
CA LYS A 33 -12.89 -14.21 -25.16
C LYS A 33 -11.55 -13.64 -25.60
N LYS A 34 -10.68 -14.53 -26.11
CA LYS A 34 -9.55 -14.24 -27.00
C LYS A 34 -8.87 -12.89 -26.77
N CYS A 35 -8.25 -12.69 -25.61
CA CYS A 35 -6.98 -11.96 -25.59
C CYS A 35 -5.89 -12.94 -26.06
N ILE A 36 -5.95 -13.28 -27.36
CA ILE A 36 -4.88 -13.99 -28.05
C ILE A 36 -3.78 -12.94 -28.26
N ASN A 37 -2.97 -12.74 -27.23
CA ASN A 37 -1.57 -12.44 -27.43
C ASN A 37 -0.78 -13.15 -26.33
N THR A 38 -0.44 -14.39 -26.64
CA THR A 38 0.28 -15.37 -25.87
C THR A 38 1.71 -14.92 -25.58
N LYS A 39 1.93 -14.27 -24.43
CA LYS A 39 3.20 -14.33 -23.69
C LYS A 39 2.91 -14.47 -22.19
N PRO A 40 2.82 -15.69 -21.63
CA PRO A 40 2.44 -15.97 -20.23
C PRO A 40 3.53 -15.61 -19.19
N TRP A 41 4.47 -14.76 -19.57
CA TRP A 41 5.82 -14.73 -18.99
C TRP A 41 6.18 -13.44 -18.28
N THR A 42 5.29 -12.46 -18.40
CA THR A 42 5.25 -11.21 -17.63
C THR A 42 3.80 -10.75 -17.75
N GLN A 43 2.99 -10.92 -16.71
CA GLN A 43 1.89 -9.97 -16.57
C GLN A 43 2.57 -8.62 -16.30
N THR A 44 2.55 -7.75 -17.30
CA THR A 44 2.97 -6.36 -17.13
C THR A 44 1.91 -5.69 -16.26
N GLY A 45 2.14 -5.66 -14.95
CA GLY A 45 1.59 -4.61 -14.13
C GLY A 45 2.34 -3.33 -14.45
N SER A 46 1.63 -2.24 -14.73
CA SER A 46 2.23 -0.91 -14.59
C SER A 46 2.71 -0.78 -13.14
N ARG A 47 3.90 -0.19 -12.91
CA ARG A 47 4.40 0.13 -11.55
C ARG A 47 3.38 0.95 -10.74
N ALA A 48 2.50 1.66 -11.43
CA ALA A 48 1.33 2.32 -10.87
C ALA A 48 0.10 1.94 -11.73
N PRO A 49 -0.69 0.91 -11.37
CA PRO A 49 -1.79 0.43 -12.21
C PRO A 49 -2.83 1.54 -12.41
N VAL A 50 -3.30 1.72 -13.66
CA VAL A 50 -4.56 2.43 -13.90
C VAL A 50 -5.66 1.54 -13.38
N ILE A 51 -6.24 1.92 -12.24
CA ILE A 51 -7.37 1.18 -11.68
C ILE A 51 -8.57 1.47 -12.58
N ASN A 52 -9.01 0.47 -13.33
CA ASN A 52 -10.26 0.52 -14.09
C ASN A 52 -11.40 0.07 -13.17
N TYR A 53 -11.82 0.95 -12.27
CA TYR A 53 -12.98 0.74 -11.41
C TYR A 53 -13.99 1.87 -11.60
N GLY A 54 -15.26 1.55 -11.40
CA GLY A 54 -16.32 2.55 -11.34
C GLY A 54 -17.10 2.70 -12.63
N GLU A 55 -17.48 1.61 -13.28
CA GLU A 55 -18.58 1.64 -14.24
C GLU A 55 -19.67 0.73 -13.66
N ASP A 56 -20.92 1.19 -13.67
CA ASP A 56 -22.07 0.36 -13.29
C ASP A 56 -21.99 -0.94 -14.11
N GLU A 57 -21.76 -2.08 -13.45
CA GLU A 57 -21.55 -3.38 -14.10
C GLU A 57 -22.68 -3.67 -15.09
N ASN A 58 -23.91 -3.23 -14.79
CA ASN A 58 -25.05 -3.41 -15.67
C ASN A 58 -24.89 -2.66 -17.00
N VAL A 59 -24.22 -1.52 -17.03
CA VAL A 59 -23.92 -0.75 -18.25
C VAL A 59 -22.82 -1.44 -19.03
N LEU A 60 -21.76 -1.90 -18.37
CA LEU A 60 -20.63 -2.60 -18.99
C LEU A 60 -21.03 -3.94 -19.64
N TYR A 61 -21.93 -4.70 -19.01
CA TYR A 61 -22.36 -5.99 -19.53
C TYR A 61 -23.49 -5.87 -20.56
N ASN A 62 -24.20 -4.74 -20.61
CA ASN A 62 -25.33 -4.53 -21.52
C ASN A 62 -25.11 -3.38 -22.52
N VAL A 63 -23.86 -2.94 -22.78
CA VAL A 63 -23.57 -1.79 -23.67
C VAL A 63 -24.34 -1.85 -24.98
N ASN A 64 -24.51 -3.04 -25.56
CA ASN A 64 -25.21 -3.24 -26.84
C ASN A 64 -26.74 -3.42 -26.73
N ARG A 65 -27.35 -3.28 -25.55
CA ARG A 65 -28.78 -3.50 -25.30
C ARG A 65 -29.48 -2.30 -24.64
N LEU A 66 -28.76 -1.20 -24.44
CA LEU A 66 -29.33 0.00 -23.83
C LEU A 66 -30.19 0.76 -24.85
N PRO A 67 -31.42 1.16 -24.49
CA PRO A 67 -32.24 2.04 -25.32
C PRO A 67 -31.56 3.38 -25.61
N ASP A 68 -31.83 3.99 -26.76
CA ASP A 68 -31.25 5.27 -27.18
C ASP A 68 -31.44 6.39 -26.15
N ALA A 69 -32.62 6.45 -25.53
CA ALA A 69 -32.93 7.41 -24.49
C ALA A 69 -32.05 7.23 -23.25
N GLU A 70 -31.68 5.99 -22.92
CA GLU A 70 -30.79 5.68 -21.81
C GLU A 70 -29.35 6.05 -22.14
N ILE A 71 -28.87 5.74 -23.35
CA ILE A 71 -27.54 6.14 -23.81
C ILE A 71 -27.38 7.66 -23.80
N ARG A 72 -28.35 8.40 -24.35
CA ARG A 72 -28.35 9.88 -24.33
C ARG A 72 -28.42 10.44 -22.92
N SER A 73 -29.01 9.71 -21.96
CA SER A 73 -29.05 10.17 -20.58
C SER A 73 -27.65 10.29 -19.96
N TYR A 74 -26.67 9.50 -20.43
CA TYR A 74 -25.28 9.59 -19.98
C TYR A 74 -24.54 10.84 -20.48
N GLU A 75 -25.14 11.66 -21.35
CA GLU A 75 -24.62 13.00 -21.65
C GLU A 75 -24.85 13.99 -20.50
N LYS A 76 -25.76 13.65 -19.56
CA LYS A 76 -26.09 14.51 -18.41
C LYS A 76 -25.09 14.34 -17.26
N PRO A 77 -24.69 15.45 -16.59
CA PRO A 77 -23.83 15.46 -15.42
C PRO A 77 -24.12 14.38 -14.36
N GLU A 78 -25.38 14.24 -13.96
CA GLU A 78 -25.81 13.36 -12.89
C GLU A 78 -25.60 11.89 -13.25
N LYS A 79 -25.82 11.54 -14.52
CA LYS A 79 -25.67 10.17 -15.02
C LYS A 79 -24.21 9.80 -15.19
N ILE A 80 -23.35 10.74 -15.58
CA ILE A 80 -21.89 10.56 -15.59
C ILE A 80 -21.38 10.26 -14.17
N VAL A 81 -21.82 11.04 -13.18
CA VAL A 81 -21.45 10.82 -11.78
C VAL A 81 -21.99 9.50 -11.26
N LYS A 82 -23.25 9.14 -11.59
CA LYS A 82 -23.82 7.84 -11.20
C LYS A 82 -23.01 6.68 -11.79
N LEU A 83 -22.63 6.77 -13.06
CA LEU A 83 -21.80 5.78 -13.73
C LEU A 83 -20.46 5.59 -13.00
N ASN A 84 -19.83 6.70 -12.59
CA ASN A 84 -18.51 6.72 -11.94
C ASN A 84 -18.54 6.62 -10.41
N LYS A 85 -19.70 6.36 -9.80
CA LYS A 85 -19.90 6.52 -8.35
C LYS A 85 -18.91 5.72 -7.51
N GLU A 86 -18.69 4.45 -7.86
CA GLU A 86 -17.72 3.60 -7.15
C GLU A 86 -16.28 4.08 -7.33
N GLY A 87 -15.90 4.52 -8.53
CA GLY A 87 -14.57 5.09 -8.78
C GLY A 87 -14.33 6.35 -7.95
N ILE A 88 -15.36 7.20 -7.86
CA ILE A 88 -15.37 8.43 -7.03
C ILE A 88 -15.23 8.08 -5.54
N GLU A 89 -15.95 7.08 -5.02
CA GLU A 89 -15.84 6.60 -3.64
C GLU A 89 -14.42 6.09 -3.34
N ILE A 90 -13.89 5.21 -4.18
CA ILE A 90 -12.54 4.65 -4.05
C ILE A 90 -11.48 5.76 -4.13
N ALA A 91 -11.66 6.76 -4.99
CA ALA A 91 -10.71 7.88 -5.11
C ALA A 91 -10.61 8.67 -3.80
N VAL A 92 -11.74 8.97 -3.15
CA VAL A 92 -11.76 9.68 -1.87
C VAL A 92 -11.15 8.82 -0.76
N ASP A 93 -11.52 7.54 -0.67
CA ASP A 93 -10.97 6.60 0.31
C ASP A 93 -9.43 6.47 0.17
N ARG A 94 -8.94 6.32 -1.06
CA ARG A 94 -7.49 6.24 -1.36
C ARG A 94 -6.77 7.53 -1.01
N ARG A 95 -7.33 8.70 -1.33
CA ARG A 95 -6.71 10.00 -0.96
C ARG A 95 -6.46 10.10 0.54
N VAL A 96 -7.42 9.66 1.36
CA VAL A 96 -7.30 9.69 2.82
C VAL A 96 -6.29 8.66 3.33
N ALA A 97 -6.35 7.42 2.82
CA ALA A 97 -5.40 6.37 3.19
C ALA A 97 -3.95 6.75 2.84
N LEU A 98 -3.74 7.28 1.64
CA LEU A 98 -2.44 7.72 1.15
C LEU A 98 -1.94 8.94 1.94
N PHE A 99 -2.79 9.90 2.29
CA PHE A 99 -2.37 10.99 3.16
C PHE A 99 -1.91 10.47 4.54
N PHE A 100 -2.66 9.54 5.14
CA PHE A 100 -2.28 8.96 6.43
C PHE A 100 -0.95 8.20 6.35
N GLN A 101 -0.73 7.45 5.27
CA GLN A 101 0.56 6.81 5.00
C GLN A 101 1.71 7.83 4.90
N GLN A 102 1.52 8.94 4.17
CA GLN A 102 2.52 10.01 4.13
C GLN A 102 2.76 10.64 5.50
N ALA A 103 1.72 10.82 6.31
CA ALA A 103 1.87 11.31 7.67
C ALA A 103 2.70 10.34 8.52
N ILE A 104 2.48 9.03 8.43
CA ILE A 104 3.32 8.02 9.09
C ILE A 104 4.79 8.15 8.66
N LEU A 105 5.03 8.24 7.36
CA LEU A 105 6.39 8.32 6.80
C LEU A 105 7.11 9.61 7.22
N CYS A 106 6.39 10.73 7.33
CA CYS A 106 6.94 12.02 7.75
C CYS A 106 7.07 12.16 9.28
N TYR A 107 6.47 11.28 10.08
CA TYR A 107 6.35 11.49 11.53
C TYR A 107 7.71 11.60 12.23
N LYS A 108 7.91 12.72 12.95
CA LYS A 108 9.16 13.05 13.67
C LYS A 108 10.41 13.13 12.79
N MET A 109 10.25 13.43 11.51
CA MET A 109 11.35 13.70 10.59
C MET A 109 11.79 15.17 10.66
N SER A 110 12.08 15.67 11.87
CA SER A 110 12.27 17.11 12.15
C SER A 110 13.45 17.76 11.40
N MET A 111 14.37 16.94 10.88
CA MET A 111 15.51 17.38 10.05
C MET A 111 15.11 17.78 8.63
N PHE A 112 13.90 17.47 8.19
CA PHE A 112 13.39 17.80 6.87
C PHE A 112 12.24 18.81 6.95
N ARG A 113 12.16 19.65 5.92
CA ARG A 113 10.96 20.39 5.54
C ARG A 113 10.43 19.75 4.26
N PHE A 114 9.13 19.53 4.16
CA PHE A 114 8.50 18.93 3.00
C PHE A 114 7.85 19.97 2.09
N GLY A 115 7.85 19.69 0.78
CA GLY A 115 7.12 20.39 -0.26
C GLY A 115 6.44 19.42 -1.22
N ALA A 116 5.66 19.93 -2.17
CA ALA A 116 4.99 19.13 -3.20
C ALA A 116 5.51 19.50 -4.59
N SER A 117 5.58 18.50 -5.47
CA SER A 117 5.78 18.69 -6.91
C SER A 117 4.63 18.08 -7.69
N ALA A 118 4.54 18.40 -8.99
CA ALA A 118 3.74 17.63 -9.92
C ALA A 118 4.25 16.18 -9.99
N ALA A 119 3.39 15.26 -10.44
CA ALA A 119 3.78 13.88 -10.70
C ALA A 119 4.94 13.83 -11.71
N VAL A 120 6.02 13.15 -11.35
CA VAL A 120 7.23 13.04 -12.20
C VAL A 120 7.08 11.90 -13.20
N ASP A 121 6.43 10.80 -12.79
CA ASP A 121 6.25 9.61 -13.62
C ASP A 121 4.76 9.32 -13.82
N GLN A 122 4.05 10.07 -14.67
CA GLN A 122 2.65 9.74 -14.94
C GLN A 122 2.56 8.42 -15.71
N ILE A 123 2.03 7.37 -15.08
CA ILE A 123 1.96 6.04 -15.68
C ILE A 123 0.53 5.71 -16.10
N GLY A 124 0.21 5.97 -17.36
CA GLY A 124 -0.95 5.38 -18.03
C GLY A 124 -1.87 6.40 -18.71
N VAL A 125 -2.52 5.93 -19.78
CA VAL A 125 -3.62 6.63 -20.47
C VAL A 125 -4.87 5.78 -20.28
N SER A 126 -5.95 6.38 -19.79
CA SER A 126 -7.23 5.69 -19.71
C SER A 126 -7.91 5.71 -21.07
N PRO A 127 -8.25 4.55 -21.67
CA PRO A 127 -8.91 4.53 -22.97
C PRO A 127 -10.30 5.17 -22.85
N LYS A 128 -10.72 5.88 -23.89
CA LYS A 128 -12.08 6.45 -23.96
C LYS A 128 -13.11 5.33 -23.94
N MET A 129 -14.21 5.53 -23.20
CA MET A 129 -15.33 4.60 -23.22
C MET A 129 -16.34 5.05 -24.27
N THR A 130 -16.83 4.11 -25.08
CA THR A 130 -17.86 4.39 -26.09
C THR A 130 -19.09 3.54 -25.81
N LEU A 131 -20.21 4.19 -25.54
CA LEU A 131 -21.53 3.56 -25.44
C LEU A 131 -22.20 3.60 -26.82
N LYS A 132 -22.78 2.49 -27.28
CA LYS A 132 -23.46 2.40 -28.58
C LYS A 132 -24.77 1.62 -28.45
N SER A 133 -25.87 2.13 -28.97
CA SER A 133 -27.13 1.40 -29.05
C SER A 133 -27.19 0.52 -30.28
N GLU A 134 -28.19 -0.37 -30.32
CA GLU A 134 -28.51 -1.17 -31.51
C GLU A 134 -28.95 -0.31 -32.70
N SER A 135 -29.55 0.85 -32.47
CA SER A 135 -29.96 1.80 -33.52
C SER A 135 -28.78 2.65 -34.08
N GLY A 136 -27.61 2.58 -33.45
CA GLY A 136 -26.40 3.30 -33.85
C GLY A 136 -26.16 4.63 -33.12
N VAL A 137 -26.97 5.02 -32.13
CA VAL A 137 -26.69 6.17 -31.26
C VAL A 137 -25.42 5.89 -30.47
N LYS A 138 -24.49 6.86 -30.46
CA LYS A 138 -23.17 6.72 -29.84
C LYS A 138 -22.87 7.91 -28.92
N VAL A 139 -22.48 7.61 -27.68
CA VAL A 139 -21.96 8.59 -26.72
C VAL A 139 -20.52 8.20 -26.36
N VAL A 140 -19.61 9.18 -26.37
CA VAL A 140 -18.20 8.98 -26.06
C VAL A 140 -17.86 9.65 -24.76
N HIS A 141 -17.47 8.86 -23.78
CA HIS A 141 -16.96 9.31 -22.49
C HIS A 141 -15.44 9.39 -22.56
N LYS A 142 -14.93 10.62 -22.52
CA LYS A 142 -13.49 10.85 -22.37
C LYS A 142 -13.08 10.44 -20.95
N ARG A 143 -12.06 9.60 -20.87
CA ARG A 143 -11.47 9.17 -19.60
C ARG A 143 -10.09 9.77 -19.46
N GLU A 144 -9.77 10.19 -18.24
CA GLU A 144 -8.48 10.72 -17.85
C GLU A 144 -7.97 9.96 -16.63
N ALA A 145 -6.65 9.94 -16.49
CA ALA A 145 -5.96 9.30 -15.39
C ALA A 145 -5.96 10.27 -14.18
N ALA A 146 -6.96 10.15 -13.31
CA ALA A 146 -7.05 10.97 -12.10
C ALA A 146 -6.11 10.41 -11.02
N HIS A 147 -5.27 11.25 -10.42
CA HIS A 147 -4.32 10.80 -9.40
C HIS A 147 -5.04 10.30 -8.13
N SER A 148 -4.58 9.17 -7.59
CA SER A 148 -5.09 8.59 -6.35
C SER A 148 -4.73 9.41 -5.11
N SER A 149 -3.76 10.33 -5.21
CA SER A 149 -3.25 11.13 -4.10
C SER A 149 -3.27 12.62 -4.39
N THR A 150 -3.56 13.43 -3.37
CA THR A 150 -3.37 14.89 -3.38
C THR A 150 -1.90 15.29 -3.56
N LEU A 151 -0.98 14.44 -3.09
CA LEU A 151 0.47 14.65 -3.09
C LEU A 151 1.16 13.48 -3.81
N PRO A 152 1.08 13.42 -5.16
CA PRO A 152 1.68 12.33 -5.93
C PRO A 152 3.20 12.29 -5.79
N THR A 153 3.84 13.44 -5.57
CA THR A 153 5.28 13.55 -5.36
C THR A 153 5.57 14.49 -4.20
N LEU A 154 6.17 13.96 -3.13
CA LEU A 154 6.62 14.70 -1.97
C LEU A 154 8.12 14.99 -2.08
N ILE A 155 8.51 16.25 -1.90
CA ILE A 155 9.91 16.68 -1.92
C ILE A 155 10.38 16.93 -0.49
N ALA A 156 11.51 16.35 -0.10
CA ALA A 156 12.15 16.62 1.18
C ALA A 156 13.32 17.60 0.99
N TYR A 157 13.34 18.65 1.80
CA TYR A 157 14.40 19.65 1.89
C TYR A 157 15.09 19.51 3.24
N PRO A 158 16.38 19.16 3.30
CA PRO A 158 17.15 19.21 4.54
C PRO A 158 17.11 20.62 5.14
N LYS A 159 16.78 20.74 6.44
CA LYS A 159 16.74 22.05 7.13
C LYS A 159 18.14 22.65 7.32
N ASP A 160 19.19 21.84 7.19
CA ASP A 160 20.59 22.29 7.22
C ASP A 160 21.04 23.00 5.93
N GLY A 161 20.20 23.03 4.89
CA GLY A 161 20.51 23.68 3.62
C GLY A 161 21.46 22.89 2.72
N SER A 162 21.85 21.67 3.09
CA SER A 162 22.79 20.83 2.31
C SER A 162 22.28 20.49 0.90
N MET A 163 20.96 20.47 0.71
CA MET A 163 20.32 20.21 -0.59
C MET A 163 19.18 21.21 -0.82
N PRO A 164 19.47 22.42 -1.32
CA PRO A 164 18.46 23.49 -1.46
C PRO A 164 17.35 23.14 -2.45
N GLN A 165 17.64 22.33 -3.47
CA GLN A 165 16.65 21.83 -4.43
C GLN A 165 15.76 20.71 -3.88
N GLY A 166 16.13 20.15 -2.73
CA GLY A 166 15.48 18.97 -2.16
C GLY A 166 15.65 17.70 -3.01
N PHE A 167 15.00 16.63 -2.59
CA PHE A 167 14.93 15.37 -3.32
C PHE A 167 13.55 14.75 -3.20
N VAL A 168 13.18 13.90 -4.16
CA VAL A 168 11.92 13.15 -4.10
C VAL A 168 11.99 12.16 -2.93
N TYR A 169 11.16 12.41 -1.93
CA TYR A 169 11.16 11.61 -0.71
C TYR A 169 10.65 10.20 -1.01
N LEU A 170 11.45 9.19 -0.65
CA LEU A 170 11.14 7.77 -0.83
C LEU A 170 10.90 7.36 -2.29
N ALA A 171 11.61 8.02 -3.23
CA ALA A 171 11.61 7.67 -4.65
C ALA A 171 11.97 6.18 -4.87
N GLY A 172 11.23 5.54 -5.77
CA GLY A 172 11.39 4.12 -6.12
C GLY A 172 10.79 3.14 -5.11
N GLY A 173 10.37 3.61 -3.93
CA GLY A 173 9.61 2.83 -2.98
C GLY A 173 8.19 2.53 -3.46
N SER A 174 7.56 1.53 -2.84
CA SER A 174 6.19 1.16 -3.22
C SER A 174 5.16 2.22 -2.81
N SER A 175 5.39 2.94 -1.70
CA SER A 175 4.51 4.04 -1.30
C SER A 175 4.54 5.14 -2.36
N TYR A 176 5.71 5.50 -2.88
CA TYR A 176 5.85 6.45 -3.98
C TYR A 176 5.02 6.02 -5.21
N SER A 177 5.16 4.77 -5.63
CA SER A 177 4.38 4.22 -6.75
C SER A 177 2.87 4.27 -6.53
N GLN A 178 2.40 4.09 -5.29
CA GLN A 178 0.99 4.20 -4.96
C GLN A 178 0.48 5.64 -4.94
N HIS A 179 1.26 6.58 -4.41
CA HIS A 179 0.94 8.01 -4.47
C HIS A 179 0.83 8.49 -5.91
N ASN A 180 1.67 7.95 -6.78
CA ASN A 180 1.70 8.28 -8.20
C ASN A 180 0.69 7.46 -9.05
N SER A 181 -0.05 6.53 -8.44
CA SER A 181 -1.07 5.73 -9.16
C SER A 181 -2.30 6.55 -9.53
N THR A 182 -2.92 6.17 -10.65
CA THR A 182 -4.11 6.85 -11.19
C THR A 182 -5.30 5.91 -11.29
N ILE A 183 -6.50 6.45 -11.18
CA ILE A 183 -7.76 5.75 -11.46
C ILE A 183 -8.30 6.29 -12.76
N GLY A 184 -8.66 5.41 -13.69
CA GLY A 184 -9.24 5.85 -14.96
C GLY A 184 -10.69 6.25 -14.76
N MET A 185 -11.01 7.54 -14.80
CA MET A 185 -12.37 8.04 -14.58
C MET A 185 -12.75 9.05 -15.65
N HIS A 186 -14.02 9.46 -15.68
CA HIS A 186 -14.47 10.52 -16.58
C HIS A 186 -13.68 11.82 -16.39
N GLU A 187 -13.43 12.58 -17.46
CA GLU A 187 -12.63 13.83 -17.45
C GLU A 187 -13.13 14.85 -16.40
N CYS A 188 -14.44 14.90 -16.13
CA CYS A 188 -15.01 15.79 -15.12
C CYS A 188 -14.57 15.45 -13.69
N VAL A 189 -14.17 14.21 -13.41
CA VAL A 189 -13.62 13.83 -12.11
C VAL A 189 -12.19 14.37 -11.97
N ASN A 190 -11.36 14.20 -12.99
CA ASN A 190 -10.02 14.80 -13.01
C ASN A 190 -10.09 16.34 -12.93
N GLY A 191 -11.01 16.96 -13.67
CA GLY A 191 -11.25 18.40 -13.57
C GLY A 191 -11.74 18.85 -12.19
N ALA A 192 -12.46 18.02 -11.45
CA ALA A 192 -12.83 18.31 -10.06
C ALA A 192 -11.61 18.20 -9.12
N ASP A 193 -10.75 17.20 -9.33
CA ASP A 193 -9.49 17.01 -8.60
C ASP A 193 -8.53 18.18 -8.78
N GLU A 194 -8.35 18.67 -10.01
CA GLU A 194 -7.50 19.83 -10.30
C GLU A 194 -8.00 21.10 -9.58
N LEU A 195 -9.32 21.30 -9.46
CA LEU A 195 -9.91 22.44 -8.76
C LEU A 195 -9.64 22.42 -7.26
N ILE A 196 -9.66 21.23 -6.64
CA ILE A 196 -9.45 21.07 -5.18
C ILE A 196 -7.98 21.04 -4.81
N ASP A 197 -7.14 20.35 -5.58
CA ASP A 197 -5.74 20.11 -5.23
C ASP A 197 -4.90 21.34 -5.53
N GLY A 198 -5.17 22.01 -6.65
CA GLY A 198 -4.43 23.18 -7.08
C GLY A 198 -3.01 22.89 -7.57
N LYS A 199 -2.29 23.96 -7.89
CA LYS A 199 -0.91 23.90 -8.40
C LYS A 199 0.17 24.14 -7.32
N GLY A 200 -0.22 24.29 -6.06
CA GLY A 200 0.68 24.29 -4.89
C GLY A 200 0.99 25.66 -4.30
N SER A 201 0.82 26.74 -5.07
CA SER A 201 0.96 28.14 -4.61
C SER A 201 -0.37 28.84 -4.32
N ASP A 202 -1.49 28.13 -4.48
CA ASP A 202 -2.85 28.67 -4.58
C ASP A 202 -3.72 28.46 -3.32
N ASN A 203 -3.11 28.17 -2.17
CA ASN A 203 -3.78 27.89 -0.88
C ASN A 203 -4.86 26.78 -0.97
N LYS A 204 -4.68 25.87 -1.93
CA LYS A 204 -5.54 24.72 -2.18
C LYS A 204 -5.15 23.53 -1.31
N LEU A 205 -5.82 22.40 -1.52
CA LEU A 205 -5.66 21.21 -0.67
C LEU A 205 -4.22 20.71 -0.66
N ARG A 206 -3.49 20.79 -1.79
CA ARG A 206 -2.09 20.38 -1.86
C ARG A 206 -1.19 21.16 -0.90
N GLN A 207 -1.32 22.49 -0.86
CA GLN A 207 -0.51 23.33 0.04
C GLN A 207 -0.89 23.08 1.51
N LYS A 208 -2.18 22.92 1.81
CA LYS A 208 -2.67 22.59 3.16
C LYS A 208 -2.15 21.23 3.64
N ALA A 209 -2.18 20.22 2.77
CA ALA A 209 -1.65 18.90 3.06
C ALA A 209 -0.14 18.94 3.37
N VAL A 210 0.65 19.68 2.59
CA VAL A 210 2.09 19.91 2.86
C VAL A 210 2.30 20.61 4.21
N ALA A 211 1.51 21.63 4.53
CA ALA A 211 1.61 22.32 5.82
C ALA A 211 1.37 21.35 6.99
N ILE A 212 0.35 20.49 6.89
CA ILE A 212 0.05 19.47 7.90
C ILE A 212 1.21 18.46 8.00
N LEU A 213 1.76 17.98 6.88
CA LEU A 213 2.90 17.04 6.90
C LEU A 213 4.16 17.65 7.55
N ASN A 214 4.38 18.95 7.41
CA ASN A 214 5.47 19.62 8.12
C ASN A 214 5.22 19.66 9.64
N LEU A 215 3.98 19.87 10.11
CA LEU A 215 3.65 19.73 11.54
C LEU A 215 3.90 18.28 12.02
N VAL A 216 3.62 17.29 11.18
CA VAL A 216 3.89 15.87 11.47
C VAL A 216 5.38 15.58 11.56
N ALA A 217 6.18 16.21 10.70
CA ALA A 217 7.64 16.18 10.76
C ALA A 217 8.17 16.72 12.10
N ASP A 218 7.53 17.76 12.63
CA ASP A 218 7.85 18.36 13.92
C ASP A 218 7.16 17.64 15.12
N GLY A 219 6.41 16.55 14.86
CA GLY A 219 5.89 15.65 15.89
C GLY A 219 4.38 15.63 16.10
N LEU A 220 3.59 16.28 15.24
CA LEU A 220 2.14 16.08 15.21
C LEU A 220 1.81 14.60 14.93
N ASP A 221 0.92 14.04 15.74
CA ASP A 221 0.50 12.65 15.59
C ASP A 221 -0.21 12.39 14.24
N PRO A 222 0.12 11.32 13.50
CA PRO A 222 -0.48 11.02 12.19
C PRO A 222 -2.00 10.91 12.19
N VAL A 223 -2.63 10.41 13.27
CA VAL A 223 -4.09 10.31 13.36
C VAL A 223 -4.71 11.71 13.44
N LYS A 224 -4.13 12.59 14.26
CA LYS A 224 -4.57 14.00 14.35
C LYS A 224 -4.37 14.73 13.03
N ALA A 225 -3.24 14.50 12.35
CA ALA A 225 -2.95 15.08 11.05
C ALA A 225 -3.98 14.68 9.99
N THR A 226 -4.37 13.41 9.92
CA THR A 226 -5.42 12.95 8.99
C THR A 226 -6.77 13.61 9.25
N ARG A 227 -7.13 13.84 10.51
CA ARG A 227 -8.35 14.59 10.86
C ARG A 227 -8.28 16.04 10.37
N GLN A 228 -7.15 16.73 10.57
CA GLN A 228 -6.93 18.07 10.02
C GLN A 228 -6.98 18.10 8.49
N PHE A 229 -6.45 17.08 7.84
CA PHE A 229 -6.52 16.93 6.38
C PHE A 229 -7.95 16.76 5.88
N LEU A 230 -8.76 15.92 6.53
CA LEU A 230 -10.17 15.76 6.18
C LEU A 230 -10.97 17.06 6.32
N ASP A 231 -10.66 17.87 7.34
CA ASP A 231 -11.28 19.17 7.53
C ASP A 231 -10.90 20.15 6.40
N ALA A 232 -9.61 20.21 6.07
CA ALA A 232 -9.12 20.99 4.95
C ALA A 232 -9.72 20.52 3.61
N PHE A 233 -9.83 19.21 3.40
CA PHE A 233 -10.40 18.60 2.20
C PHE A 233 -11.89 18.94 2.07
N LYS A 234 -12.66 18.73 3.14
CA LYS A 234 -14.09 19.06 3.18
C LYS A 234 -14.34 20.54 2.84
N GLU A 235 -13.57 21.44 3.44
CA GLU A 235 -13.74 22.87 3.22
C GLU A 235 -13.35 23.28 1.79
N GLN A 236 -12.30 22.68 1.23
CA GLN A 236 -11.89 22.94 -0.14
C GLN A 236 -12.96 22.48 -1.15
N VAL A 237 -13.51 21.28 -0.97
CA VAL A 237 -14.62 20.76 -1.77
C VAL A 237 -15.84 21.68 -1.69
N ARG A 238 -16.19 22.15 -0.48
CA ARG A 238 -17.31 23.08 -0.26
C ARG A 238 -17.08 24.42 -0.97
N THR A 239 -15.88 24.96 -0.88
CA THR A 239 -15.52 26.26 -1.45
C THR A 239 -15.59 26.22 -2.98
N GLU A 240 -14.97 25.22 -3.61
CA GLU A 240 -15.00 25.09 -5.07
C GLU A 240 -16.39 24.72 -5.59
N GLY A 241 -17.12 23.85 -4.88
CA GLY A 241 -18.48 23.47 -5.25
C GLY A 241 -19.48 24.63 -5.24
N LYS A 242 -19.21 25.71 -4.49
CA LYS A 242 -20.01 26.96 -4.49
C LYS A 242 -19.68 27.90 -5.65
N ARG A 243 -18.47 27.80 -6.21
CA ARG A 243 -18.00 28.64 -7.33
C ARG A 243 -18.48 28.14 -8.69
N LEU A 244 -18.85 26.86 -8.77
CA LEU A 244 -19.30 26.24 -10.00
C LEU A 244 -20.81 26.42 -10.21
N ASP A 245 -21.21 26.60 -11.47
CA ASP A 245 -22.61 26.64 -11.88
C ASP A 245 -23.33 25.32 -11.59
N ILE A 246 -24.66 25.37 -11.51
CA ILE A 246 -25.48 24.19 -11.21
C ILE A 246 -25.34 23.13 -12.31
N SER A 247 -25.16 23.56 -13.56
CA SER A 247 -25.00 22.69 -14.74
C SER A 247 -23.60 22.10 -14.90
N ASP A 248 -22.61 22.54 -14.11
CA ASP A 248 -21.23 22.05 -14.25
C ASP A 248 -21.10 20.61 -13.72
N PRO A 249 -20.68 19.62 -14.53
CA PRO A 249 -20.52 18.25 -14.09
C PRO A 249 -19.58 18.07 -12.90
N ARG A 250 -18.55 18.91 -12.77
CA ARG A 250 -17.60 18.87 -11.66
C ARG A 250 -18.28 19.19 -10.34
N ARG A 251 -19.33 20.03 -10.33
CA ARG A 251 -20.10 20.34 -9.13
C ARG A 251 -20.79 19.09 -8.56
N HIS A 252 -21.29 18.20 -9.42
CA HIS A 252 -21.91 16.95 -9.01
C HIS A 252 -20.87 15.98 -8.41
N VAL A 253 -19.67 15.90 -9.01
CA VAL A 253 -18.54 15.15 -8.43
C VAL A 253 -18.17 15.68 -7.05
N LEU A 254 -18.05 17.01 -6.89
CA LEU A 254 -17.72 17.62 -5.59
C LEU A 254 -18.80 17.38 -4.52
N ARG A 255 -20.09 17.30 -4.89
CA ARG A 255 -21.15 16.91 -3.94
C ARG A 255 -20.97 15.48 -3.44
N GLU A 256 -20.59 14.57 -4.33
CA GLU A 256 -20.27 13.19 -3.96
C GLU A 256 -19.04 13.09 -3.05
N TYR A 257 -17.98 13.84 -3.36
CA TYR A 257 -16.80 13.95 -2.50
C TYR A 257 -17.18 14.44 -1.10
N PHE A 258 -17.99 15.49 -1.01
CA PHE A 258 -18.43 16.03 0.27
C PHE A 258 -19.15 14.99 1.12
N ARG A 259 -20.05 14.20 0.51
CA ARG A 259 -20.76 13.10 1.18
C ARG A 259 -19.79 12.04 1.69
N ASN A 260 -18.88 11.55 0.85
CA ASN A 260 -17.93 10.51 1.22
C ASN A 260 -16.96 10.98 2.31
N ILE A 261 -16.43 12.20 2.21
CA ILE A 261 -15.59 12.80 3.25
C ILE A 261 -16.34 12.88 4.58
N HIS A 262 -17.63 13.22 4.56
CA HIS A 262 -18.45 13.24 5.77
C HIS A 262 -18.56 11.85 6.43
N HIS A 263 -18.79 10.80 5.64
CA HIS A 263 -18.81 9.42 6.14
C HIS A 263 -17.46 9.01 6.75
N ILE A 264 -16.35 9.25 6.04
CA ILE A 264 -15.00 8.94 6.53
C ILE A 264 -14.69 9.72 7.80
N LYS A 265 -15.03 11.01 7.86
CA LYS A 265 -14.85 11.83 9.07
C LYS A 265 -15.62 11.26 10.27
N GLY A 266 -16.83 10.74 10.06
CA GLY A 266 -17.57 9.98 11.07
C GLY A 266 -16.77 8.76 11.57
N ALA A 267 -16.21 7.97 10.65
CA ALA A 267 -15.39 6.81 10.98
C ALA A 267 -14.09 7.18 11.73
N THR A 268 -13.49 8.35 11.47
CA THR A 268 -12.28 8.79 12.21
C THR A 268 -12.51 9.10 13.69
N GLN A 269 -13.77 9.14 14.16
CA GLN A 269 -14.06 9.24 15.60
C GLN A 269 -13.71 7.96 16.33
N SER A 270 -13.77 6.81 15.65
CA SER A 270 -13.28 5.53 16.14
C SER A 270 -11.79 5.35 15.79
N SER A 271 -11.06 4.68 16.67
CA SER A 271 -9.68 4.26 16.41
C SER A 271 -9.59 3.13 15.37
N GLU A 272 -10.70 2.43 15.12
CA GLU A 272 -10.78 1.24 14.26
C GLU A 272 -10.38 1.52 12.81
N LEU A 273 -10.74 2.69 12.27
CA LEU A 273 -10.31 3.08 10.92
C LEU A 273 -8.78 3.10 10.82
N PHE A 274 -8.11 3.69 11.82
CA PHE A 274 -6.66 3.80 11.84
C PHE A 274 -5.99 2.45 12.11
N ASP A 275 -6.59 1.61 12.98
CA ASP A 275 -6.18 0.23 13.20
C ASP A 275 -6.14 -0.53 11.86
N ARG A 276 -7.23 -0.48 11.08
CA ARG A 276 -7.32 -1.13 9.75
C ARG A 276 -6.31 -0.56 8.76
N LEU A 277 -6.16 0.77 8.71
CA LEU A 277 -5.20 1.42 7.82
C LEU A 277 -3.76 0.96 8.09
N ILE A 278 -3.41 0.62 9.34
CA ILE A 278 -2.08 0.07 9.67
C ILE A 278 -2.02 -1.46 9.75
N GLY A 279 -3.08 -2.16 9.33
CA GLY A 279 -3.16 -3.62 9.33
C GLY A 279 -3.16 -4.21 10.74
N LEU A 280 -3.90 -3.60 11.66
CA LEU A 280 -4.10 -4.07 13.03
C LEU A 280 -5.59 -4.31 13.29
N GLN A 281 -5.85 -5.28 14.16
CA GLN A 281 -7.17 -5.51 14.73
C GLN A 281 -7.06 -5.41 16.25
N ILE A 282 -7.32 -4.20 16.76
CA ILE A 282 -7.44 -3.92 18.19
C ILE A 282 -8.92 -3.71 18.41
N GLY A 283 -9.57 -4.56 19.22
CA GLY A 283 -11.03 -4.63 19.32
C GLY A 283 -11.74 -3.28 19.48
N ASN A 284 -13.03 -3.25 19.17
CA ASN A 284 -13.83 -2.03 18.99
C ASN A 284 -14.08 -1.24 20.29
N GLY A 285 -13.51 -1.66 21.42
CA GLY A 285 -13.59 -0.98 22.69
C GLY A 285 -12.65 0.24 22.78
N GLU A 286 -13.12 1.28 23.45
CA GLU A 286 -12.30 2.40 23.97
C GLU A 286 -11.90 2.15 25.44
N GLY A 287 -11.82 0.88 25.83
CA GLY A 287 -11.39 0.45 27.15
C GLY A 287 -9.96 0.90 27.47
N GLU A 288 -9.60 0.85 28.76
CA GLU A 288 -8.26 1.25 29.20
C GLU A 288 -7.16 0.38 28.56
N LYS A 289 -7.40 -0.92 28.40
CA LYS A 289 -6.46 -1.86 27.78
C LYS A 289 -6.21 -1.48 26.32
N GLU A 290 -7.26 -1.25 25.54
CA GLU A 290 -7.17 -0.92 24.12
C GLU A 290 -6.49 0.43 23.89
N ARG A 291 -6.80 1.45 24.71
CA ARG A 291 -6.13 2.76 24.65
C ARG A 291 -4.63 2.66 24.95
N LYS A 292 -4.25 1.88 25.98
CA LYS A 292 -2.83 1.60 26.29
C LYS A 292 -2.16 0.86 25.13
N LEU A 293 -2.84 -0.13 24.56
CA LEU A 293 -2.35 -0.92 23.45
C LEU A 293 -2.07 -0.05 22.22
N ARG A 294 -3.05 0.75 21.79
CA ARG A 294 -2.91 1.68 20.64
C ARG A 294 -1.75 2.66 20.85
N LYS A 295 -1.67 3.28 22.03
CA LYS A 295 -0.60 4.25 22.37
C LYS A 295 0.79 3.71 22.09
N VAL A 296 1.04 2.43 22.41
CA VAL A 296 2.39 1.87 22.23
C VAL A 296 2.57 1.17 20.88
N VAL A 297 1.55 0.45 20.41
CA VAL A 297 1.64 -0.28 19.14
C VAL A 297 1.73 0.68 17.97
N TYR A 298 0.98 1.79 17.96
CA TYR A 298 1.00 2.75 16.85
C TYR A 298 2.39 3.31 16.64
N LYS A 299 3.05 3.78 17.72
CA LYS A 299 4.42 4.31 17.63
C LYS A 299 5.37 3.31 16.97
N ARG A 300 5.37 2.06 17.46
CA ARG A 300 6.26 1.01 16.91
C ARG A 300 5.88 0.65 15.48
N ARG A 301 4.58 0.63 15.17
CA ARG A 301 4.06 0.30 13.84
C ARG A 301 4.47 1.36 12.83
N PHE A 302 4.37 2.64 13.19
CA PHE A 302 4.83 3.75 12.36
C PHE A 302 6.34 3.65 12.07
N ASP A 303 7.15 3.35 13.09
CA ASP A 303 8.59 3.21 12.94
C ASP A 303 8.96 2.06 11.96
N ILE A 304 8.36 0.88 12.11
CA ILE A 304 8.66 -0.26 11.21
C ILE A 304 8.17 -0.03 9.78
N ILE A 305 7.01 0.62 9.59
CA ILE A 305 6.52 1.01 8.26
C ILE A 305 7.55 1.91 7.57
N ARG A 306 8.04 2.93 8.27
CA ARG A 306 9.05 3.84 7.72
C ARG A 306 10.36 3.12 7.40
N HIS A 307 10.82 2.22 8.27
CA HIS A 307 12.04 1.44 8.02
C HIS A 307 11.91 0.54 6.79
N GLN A 308 10.75 -0.10 6.63
CA GLN A 308 10.44 -0.90 5.46
C GLN A 308 10.48 -0.05 4.19
N GLU A 309 9.80 1.10 4.17
CA GLU A 309 9.76 1.95 2.98
C GLU A 309 11.16 2.48 2.60
N VAL A 310 11.99 2.84 3.58
CA VAL A 310 13.39 3.22 3.34
C VAL A 310 14.20 2.06 2.75
N ALA A 311 14.00 0.83 3.23
CA ALA A 311 14.67 -0.34 2.70
C ALA A 311 14.22 -0.64 1.25
N GLU A 312 12.92 -0.55 0.98
CA GLU A 312 12.33 -0.68 -0.35
C GLU A 312 12.93 0.32 -1.34
N CYS A 313 13.04 1.61 -0.96
CA CYS A 313 13.66 2.63 -1.79
C CYS A 313 15.13 2.30 -2.13
N ARG A 314 15.89 1.78 -1.16
CA ARG A 314 17.29 1.38 -1.39
C ARG A 314 17.39 0.18 -2.31
N ILE A 315 16.51 -0.81 -2.15
CA ILE A 315 16.41 -1.98 -3.02
C ILE A 315 16.11 -1.52 -4.45
N ALA A 316 15.07 -0.72 -4.64
CA ALA A 316 14.67 -0.18 -5.93
C ALA A 316 15.81 0.60 -6.58
N ARG A 317 16.46 1.51 -5.84
CA ARG A 317 17.58 2.30 -6.35
C ARG A 317 18.73 1.44 -6.86
N ARG A 318 19.09 0.38 -6.13
CA ARG A 318 20.16 -0.54 -6.56
C ARG A 318 19.79 -1.32 -7.81
N ILE A 319 18.54 -1.78 -7.90
CA ILE A 319 18.04 -2.42 -9.12
C ILE A 319 18.12 -1.44 -10.29
N GLU A 320 17.67 -0.20 -10.11
CA GLU A 320 17.70 0.83 -11.16
C GLU A 320 19.12 1.21 -11.57
N GLU A 321 20.05 1.35 -10.62
CA GLU A 321 21.48 1.57 -10.87
C GLU A 321 22.07 0.45 -11.75
N THR A 322 21.79 -0.82 -11.44
CA THR A 322 22.21 -1.94 -12.28
C THR A 322 21.52 -1.95 -13.64
N GLN A 323 20.25 -1.56 -13.72
CA GLN A 323 19.51 -1.50 -14.98
C GLN A 323 20.01 -0.40 -15.92
N LYS A 324 20.69 0.66 -15.44
CA LYS A 324 21.16 1.77 -16.30
C LYS A 324 22.08 1.33 -17.43
N VAL A 325 22.86 0.26 -17.23
CA VAL A 325 23.79 -0.28 -18.24
C VAL A 325 23.14 -1.33 -19.16
N MET A 326 21.85 -1.63 -18.97
CA MET A 326 21.14 -2.71 -19.65
C MET A 326 20.11 -2.19 -20.66
N THR A 327 19.93 -2.93 -21.75
CA THR A 327 18.83 -2.70 -22.71
C THR A 327 17.48 -3.04 -22.07
N ALA A 328 16.37 -2.48 -22.59
CA ALA A 328 15.02 -2.74 -22.05
C ALA A 328 14.67 -4.23 -21.93
N ARG A 329 15.15 -5.05 -22.88
CA ARG A 329 14.95 -6.50 -22.86
C ARG A 329 15.75 -7.18 -21.74
N GLU A 330 17.01 -6.77 -21.56
CA GLU A 330 17.89 -7.26 -20.51
C GLU A 330 17.38 -6.88 -19.11
N LYS A 331 16.83 -5.67 -18.94
CA LYS A 331 16.17 -5.23 -17.69
C LYS A 331 15.05 -6.20 -17.27
N SER A 332 14.20 -6.60 -18.21
CA SER A 332 13.12 -7.54 -17.91
C SER A 332 13.62 -8.92 -17.48
N PHE A 333 14.74 -9.38 -18.06
CA PHE A 333 15.39 -10.63 -17.66
C PHE A 333 16.08 -10.54 -16.31
N LEU A 334 16.68 -9.38 -15.97
CA LEU A 334 17.21 -9.13 -14.64
C LEU A 334 16.12 -9.24 -13.57
N GLU A 335 14.98 -8.59 -13.79
CA GLU A 335 13.84 -8.61 -12.86
C GLU A 335 13.32 -10.03 -12.60
N GLU A 336 13.21 -10.83 -13.65
CA GLU A 336 12.84 -12.24 -13.55
C GLU A 336 13.89 -13.07 -12.78
N MET A 337 15.18 -12.83 -13.05
CA MET A 337 16.26 -13.49 -12.33
C MET A 337 16.24 -13.16 -10.84
N LEU A 338 15.98 -11.90 -10.48
CA LEU A 338 15.85 -11.48 -9.08
C LEU A 338 14.68 -12.17 -8.37
N LEU A 339 13.51 -12.23 -9.00
CA LEU A 339 12.34 -12.92 -8.43
C LEU A 339 12.59 -14.42 -8.22
N LYS A 340 13.42 -15.04 -9.07
CA LYS A 340 13.82 -16.45 -8.94
C LYS A 340 14.90 -16.66 -7.87
N GLU A 341 15.90 -15.79 -7.82
CA GLU A 341 16.99 -15.84 -6.85
C GLU A 341 16.49 -15.62 -5.42
N PHE A 342 15.57 -14.69 -5.23
CA PHE A 342 14.98 -14.33 -3.94
C PHE A 342 13.60 -14.95 -3.80
N SER A 343 13.51 -16.26 -3.99
CA SER A 343 12.23 -16.98 -3.95
C SER A 343 11.66 -17.19 -2.55
N GLU A 344 12.39 -16.83 -1.49
CA GLU A 344 11.87 -16.85 -0.12
C GLU A 344 10.70 -15.86 0.00
N ASP A 345 9.56 -16.36 0.49
CA ASP A 345 8.25 -15.67 0.48
C ASP A 345 8.33 -14.18 0.81
N ASN A 346 8.96 -13.80 1.93
CA ASN A 346 9.01 -12.41 2.37
C ASN A 346 9.85 -11.50 1.45
N THR A 347 11.03 -11.96 1.02
CA THR A 347 11.91 -11.19 0.13
C THR A 347 11.30 -11.06 -1.26
N ARG A 348 10.61 -12.13 -1.69
CA ARG A 348 9.91 -12.20 -2.95
C ARG A 348 8.77 -11.19 -2.99
N THR A 349 7.90 -11.16 -1.99
CA THR A 349 6.74 -10.25 -1.99
C THR A 349 7.18 -8.78 -2.11
N ILE A 350 8.28 -8.39 -1.49
CA ILE A 350 8.86 -7.04 -1.65
C ILE A 350 9.28 -6.80 -3.11
N LEU A 351 9.99 -7.74 -3.72
CA LEU A 351 10.41 -7.62 -5.11
C LEU A 351 9.22 -7.63 -6.07
N GLU A 352 8.21 -8.48 -5.83
CA GLU A 352 6.99 -8.53 -6.64
C GLU A 352 6.26 -7.18 -6.60
N LYS A 353 6.20 -6.56 -5.41
CA LYS A 353 5.64 -5.22 -5.21
C LYS A 353 6.43 -4.16 -6.00
N LEU A 354 7.75 -4.10 -5.82
CA LEU A 354 8.61 -3.09 -6.47
C LEU A 354 8.68 -3.26 -7.99
N LEU A 355 8.66 -4.50 -8.47
CA LEU A 355 8.76 -4.82 -9.89
C LEU A 355 7.40 -4.88 -10.58
N SER A 356 6.30 -4.89 -9.81
CA SER A 356 4.93 -5.06 -10.32
C SER A 356 4.78 -6.28 -11.23
N LYS A 357 5.44 -7.36 -10.81
CA LYS A 357 5.52 -8.65 -11.50
C LYS A 357 5.33 -9.75 -10.46
N SER A 358 4.41 -10.67 -10.71
CA SER A 358 4.35 -11.93 -9.96
C SER A 358 5.28 -12.94 -10.63
N ALA A 359 6.04 -13.68 -9.84
CA ALA A 359 6.75 -14.84 -10.39
C ALA A 359 5.73 -15.98 -10.61
N ALA A 360 5.64 -16.51 -11.82
CA ALA A 360 4.92 -17.77 -12.03
C ALA A 360 5.59 -18.86 -11.21
N TYR A 361 4.87 -19.46 -10.26
CA TYR A 361 5.43 -20.44 -9.32
C TYR A 361 5.71 -21.77 -10.04
N ASN A 362 6.86 -22.36 -9.69
CA ASN A 362 7.39 -23.67 -10.11
C ASN A 362 7.76 -23.83 -11.57
N ASP A 363 8.97 -23.39 -11.93
CA ASP A 363 9.66 -23.76 -13.19
C ASP A 363 9.60 -25.28 -13.47
N ALA A 364 9.64 -26.13 -12.43
CA ALA A 364 9.60 -27.58 -12.57
C ALA A 364 8.20 -28.11 -12.95
N SER A 365 7.14 -27.74 -12.21
CA SER A 365 5.78 -28.18 -12.51
C SER A 365 5.22 -27.51 -13.77
N TYR A 366 5.59 -26.24 -14.00
CA TYR A 366 5.22 -25.51 -15.21
C TYR A 366 5.90 -26.10 -16.45
N LYS A 367 7.20 -26.42 -16.40
CA LYS A 367 7.88 -27.08 -17.54
C LYS A 367 7.24 -28.42 -17.92
N GLN A 368 6.64 -29.13 -16.97
CA GLN A 368 5.93 -30.39 -17.24
C GLN A 368 4.60 -30.17 -17.98
N THR A 369 3.90 -29.06 -17.73
CA THR A 369 2.62 -28.74 -18.37
C THR A 369 2.75 -28.07 -19.74
N LEU A 370 3.96 -27.65 -20.12
CA LEU A 370 4.21 -27.03 -21.42
C LEU A 370 4.22 -28.03 -22.58
N ASP A 371 3.66 -27.60 -23.72
CA ASP A 371 3.83 -28.29 -24.99
C ASP A 371 5.29 -28.21 -25.51
N ALA A 372 5.60 -28.93 -26.59
CA ALA A 372 6.96 -28.98 -27.12
C ALA A 372 7.48 -27.61 -27.62
N LYS A 373 6.59 -26.73 -28.11
CA LYS A 373 6.94 -25.41 -28.64
C LYS A 373 7.25 -24.45 -27.50
N ASP A 374 6.42 -24.45 -26.47
CA ASP A 374 6.57 -23.63 -25.28
C ASP A 374 7.78 -24.08 -24.43
N LYS A 375 8.08 -25.39 -24.40
CA LYS A 375 9.32 -25.92 -23.80
C LYS A 375 10.57 -25.34 -24.46
N ARG A 376 10.62 -25.27 -25.80
CA ARG A 376 11.74 -24.66 -26.53
C ARG A 376 11.85 -23.15 -26.25
N ALA A 377 10.73 -22.44 -26.26
CA ALA A 377 10.71 -21.01 -25.94
C ALA A 377 11.19 -20.72 -24.50
N TYR A 378 10.78 -21.56 -23.55
CA TYR A 378 11.23 -21.51 -22.16
C TYR A 378 12.74 -21.77 -22.04
N GLN A 379 13.26 -22.80 -22.70
CA GLN A 379 14.71 -23.08 -22.72
C GLN A 379 15.51 -21.90 -23.30
N GLN A 380 15.09 -21.36 -24.44
CA GLN A 380 15.73 -20.18 -25.03
C GLN A 380 15.72 -18.98 -24.08
N ARG A 381 14.65 -18.82 -23.28
CA ARG A 381 14.56 -17.79 -22.26
C ARG A 381 15.57 -18.02 -21.13
N GLN A 382 15.66 -19.24 -20.60
CA GLN A 382 16.65 -19.58 -19.57
C GLN A 382 18.09 -19.36 -20.08
N THR A 383 18.41 -19.76 -21.31
CA THR A 383 19.72 -19.48 -21.93
C THR A 383 20.00 -17.98 -22.00
N ARG A 384 19.00 -17.16 -22.34
CA ARG A 384 19.18 -15.69 -22.36
C ARG A 384 19.45 -15.12 -20.97
N ILE A 385 18.79 -15.63 -19.94
CA ILE A 385 19.05 -15.23 -18.54
C ILE A 385 20.48 -15.63 -18.14
N GLN A 386 20.92 -16.83 -18.49
CA GLN A 386 22.30 -17.29 -18.23
C GLN A 386 23.34 -16.42 -18.94
N ASN A 387 23.13 -16.11 -20.22
CA ASN A 387 24.01 -15.23 -20.98
C ASN A 387 24.04 -13.81 -20.39
N LEU A 388 22.90 -13.30 -19.89
CA LEU A 388 22.84 -12.03 -19.18
C LEU A 388 23.69 -12.05 -17.91
N VAL A 389 23.55 -13.11 -17.09
CA VAL A 389 24.32 -13.28 -15.86
C VAL A 389 25.82 -13.34 -16.15
N GLN A 390 26.22 -14.02 -17.22
CA GLN A 390 27.62 -14.07 -17.64
C GLN A 390 28.13 -12.72 -18.14
N LYS A 391 27.32 -11.99 -18.93
CA LYS A 391 27.68 -10.69 -19.50
C LYS A 391 27.86 -9.61 -18.43
N TYR A 392 26.99 -9.57 -17.42
CA TYR A 392 26.99 -8.56 -16.34
C TYR A 392 27.32 -9.19 -14.98
N HIS A 393 28.27 -10.14 -14.97
CA HIS A 393 28.57 -10.95 -13.80
C HIS A 393 28.90 -10.11 -12.56
N HIS A 394 29.77 -9.11 -12.70
CA HIS A 394 30.19 -8.26 -11.59
C HIS A 394 29.05 -7.39 -11.04
N GLU A 395 28.25 -6.79 -11.92
CA GLU A 395 27.12 -5.94 -11.54
C GLU A 395 26.03 -6.75 -10.86
N ILE A 396 25.71 -7.93 -11.39
CA ILE A 396 24.68 -8.83 -10.85
C ILE A 396 25.12 -9.41 -9.51
N ASP A 397 26.37 -9.85 -9.35
CA ASP A 397 26.87 -10.36 -8.09
C ASP A 397 26.97 -9.27 -7.01
N SER A 398 27.36 -8.06 -7.40
CA SER A 398 27.29 -6.89 -6.52
C SER A 398 25.86 -6.64 -6.06
N LEU A 399 24.90 -6.58 -7.00
CA LEU A 399 23.49 -6.38 -6.71
C LEU A 399 22.95 -7.46 -5.77
N LYS A 400 23.22 -8.74 -6.03
CA LYS A 400 22.77 -9.85 -5.16
C LYS A 400 23.28 -9.70 -3.72
N ARG A 401 24.58 -9.41 -3.54
CA ARG A 401 25.18 -9.20 -2.20
C ARG A 401 24.50 -8.04 -1.48
N ASP A 402 24.28 -6.95 -2.21
CA ASP A 402 23.65 -5.75 -1.71
C ASP A 402 22.18 -5.97 -1.32
N LEU A 403 21.40 -6.67 -2.14
CA LEU A 403 20.00 -7.01 -1.83
C LEU A 403 19.93 -7.93 -0.60
N ARG A 404 20.77 -8.96 -0.51
CA ARG A 404 20.88 -9.79 0.70
C ARG A 404 21.22 -9.00 1.95
N ARG A 405 22.02 -7.93 1.84
CA ARG A 405 22.30 -7.03 2.96
C ARG A 405 21.06 -6.24 3.39
N GLU A 406 20.30 -5.67 2.45
CA GLU A 406 19.06 -4.94 2.80
C GLU A 406 17.98 -5.86 3.37
N PHE A 407 17.77 -7.04 2.79
CA PHE A 407 16.80 -8.00 3.33
C PHE A 407 17.16 -8.48 4.74
N ARG A 408 18.44 -8.73 5.03
CA ARG A 408 18.89 -9.06 6.39
C ARG A 408 18.65 -7.91 7.37
N ARG A 409 18.87 -6.66 6.94
CA ARG A 409 18.59 -5.48 7.76
C ARG A 409 17.09 -5.36 8.07
N LEU A 410 16.24 -5.52 7.06
CA LEU A 410 14.79 -5.48 7.25
C LEU A 410 14.30 -6.58 8.19
N ALA A 411 14.78 -7.82 8.02
CA ALA A 411 14.47 -8.93 8.92
C ALA A 411 14.90 -8.63 10.38
N GLN A 412 16.02 -7.92 10.56
CA GLN A 412 16.46 -7.48 11.88
C GLN A 412 15.55 -6.38 12.45
N ASP A 413 15.11 -5.41 11.65
CA ASP A 413 14.19 -4.36 12.09
C ASP A 413 12.82 -4.95 12.48
N GLU A 414 12.31 -5.92 11.71
CA GLU A 414 11.10 -6.68 12.06
C GLU A 414 11.25 -7.45 13.38
N LEU A 415 12.41 -8.08 13.60
CA LEU A 415 12.69 -8.79 14.84
C LEU A 415 12.68 -7.82 16.04
N ILE A 416 13.33 -6.66 15.90
CA ILE A 416 13.35 -5.61 16.94
C ILE A 416 11.93 -5.11 17.22
N TYR A 417 11.11 -4.91 16.17
CA TYR A 417 9.70 -4.56 16.30
C TYR A 417 8.95 -5.63 17.12
N ARG A 418 9.06 -6.92 16.73
CA ARG A 418 8.39 -8.04 17.42
C ARG A 418 8.79 -8.14 18.89
N SER A 419 10.08 -8.08 19.17
CA SER A 419 10.62 -8.06 20.54
C SER A 419 10.07 -6.88 21.33
N GLY A 420 10.01 -5.70 20.71
CA GLY A 420 9.48 -4.49 21.33
C GLY A 420 8.00 -4.57 21.64
N VAL A 421 7.19 -5.09 20.72
CA VAL A 421 5.75 -5.33 20.92
C VAL A 421 5.53 -6.34 22.05
N PHE A 422 6.25 -7.47 22.03
CA PHE A 422 6.18 -8.48 23.08
C PHE A 422 6.47 -7.90 24.47
N TRP A 423 7.61 -7.21 24.61
CA TRP A 423 8.03 -6.62 25.88
C TRP A 423 6.99 -5.61 26.38
N THR A 424 6.47 -4.78 25.48
CA THR A 424 5.45 -3.77 25.80
C THR A 424 4.18 -4.44 26.31
N LEU A 425 3.66 -5.43 25.57
CA LEU A 425 2.44 -6.13 25.92
C LEU A 425 2.57 -6.77 27.30
N ARG A 426 3.68 -7.49 27.54
CA ARG A 426 3.93 -8.13 28.82
C ARG A 426 4.05 -7.12 29.95
N LYS A 427 4.96 -6.13 29.81
CA LYS A 427 5.38 -5.28 30.92
C LYS A 427 4.49 -4.06 31.13
N GLU A 428 4.09 -3.38 30.05
CA GLU A 428 3.37 -2.11 30.12
C GLU A 428 1.84 -2.28 30.03
N VAL A 429 1.35 -3.24 29.23
CA VAL A 429 -0.10 -3.45 29.07
C VAL A 429 -0.64 -4.41 30.13
N CYS A 430 0.00 -5.57 30.30
CA CYS A 430 -0.45 -6.61 31.22
C CYS A 430 0.19 -6.53 32.62
N GLY A 431 1.29 -5.81 32.78
CA GLY A 431 2.01 -5.72 34.06
C GLY A 431 2.70 -7.01 34.51
N TRP A 432 2.83 -8.01 33.63
CA TRP A 432 3.37 -9.32 33.97
C TRP A 432 4.91 -9.30 34.09
N THR A 433 5.43 -10.05 35.05
CA THR A 433 6.81 -10.55 35.10
C THR A 433 7.03 -11.63 34.05
N GLN A 434 8.29 -12.04 33.83
CA GLN A 434 8.58 -13.17 32.92
C GLN A 434 7.98 -14.48 33.45
N LYS A 435 7.99 -14.70 34.78
CA LYS A 435 7.38 -15.86 35.44
C LYS A 435 5.88 -15.93 35.19
N GLU A 436 5.19 -14.80 35.34
CA GLU A 436 3.75 -14.72 35.13
C GLU A 436 3.40 -14.95 33.66
N PHE A 437 4.19 -14.41 32.72
CA PHE A 437 3.99 -14.72 31.30
C PHE A 437 4.08 -16.22 31.03
N CYS A 438 5.11 -16.91 31.54
CA CYS A 438 5.25 -18.36 31.37
C CYS A 438 3.99 -19.12 31.85
N LYS A 439 3.48 -18.75 33.03
CA LYS A 439 2.25 -19.34 33.60
C LYS A 439 1.03 -19.07 32.71
N GLN A 440 0.84 -17.83 32.26
CA GLN A 440 -0.27 -17.46 31.38
C GLN A 440 -0.18 -18.13 30.00
N HIS A 441 1.04 -18.27 29.47
CA HIS A 441 1.29 -18.91 28.18
C HIS A 441 0.93 -20.39 28.22
N GLU A 442 1.36 -21.10 29.26
CA GLU A 442 1.00 -22.51 29.46
C GLU A 442 -0.51 -22.69 29.61
N GLN A 443 -1.15 -21.86 30.43
CA GLN A 443 -2.60 -21.92 30.66
C GLN A 443 -3.42 -21.67 29.39
N LYS A 444 -2.99 -20.75 28.51
CA LYS A 444 -3.78 -20.34 27.33
C LYS A 444 -3.41 -21.07 26.04
N SER A 445 -2.14 -21.45 25.88
CA SER A 445 -1.64 -22.08 24.66
C SER A 445 -1.40 -23.59 24.80
N GLY A 446 -1.41 -24.12 26.03
CA GLY A 446 -1.05 -25.51 26.33
C GLY A 446 0.45 -25.80 26.19
N LYS A 447 1.28 -24.78 25.92
CA LYS A 447 2.73 -24.93 25.72
C LYS A 447 3.50 -24.27 26.85
N SER A 448 4.40 -25.02 27.46
CA SER A 448 5.30 -24.48 28.48
C SER A 448 6.50 -23.77 27.83
N VAL A 449 6.87 -22.61 28.37
CA VAL A 449 8.06 -21.84 27.96
C VAL A 449 8.84 -21.40 29.19
N SER A 450 10.17 -21.38 29.09
CA SER A 450 11.04 -20.96 30.21
C SER A 450 11.16 -19.43 30.32
N GLN A 451 11.58 -18.92 31.47
CA GLN A 451 11.91 -17.49 31.59
C GLN A 451 13.05 -17.08 30.65
N SER A 452 14.02 -17.97 30.41
CA SER A 452 15.09 -17.73 29.43
C SER A 452 14.59 -17.64 28.00
N TRP A 453 13.44 -18.26 27.67
CA TRP A 453 12.74 -18.06 26.41
C TRP A 453 12.20 -16.63 26.32
N VAL A 454 11.51 -16.17 27.36
CA VAL A 454 10.95 -14.82 27.44
C VAL A 454 12.05 -13.76 27.34
N SER A 455 13.14 -13.94 28.09
CA SER A 455 14.28 -13.04 28.03
C SER A 455 14.90 -12.95 26.63
N ARG A 456 14.99 -14.06 25.89
CA ARG A 456 15.50 -14.08 24.51
C ARG A 456 14.53 -13.43 23.52
N MET A 457 13.22 -13.57 23.73
CA MET A 457 12.20 -12.86 22.96
C MET A 457 12.31 -11.34 23.12
N GLU A 458 12.66 -10.87 24.32
CA GLU A 458 12.78 -9.45 24.63
C GLU A 458 14.13 -8.86 24.24
N HIS A 459 15.15 -9.69 24.01
CA HIS A 459 16.53 -9.24 23.82
C HIS A 459 16.68 -8.21 22.68
N GLY A 460 15.96 -8.38 21.57
CA GLY A 460 15.96 -7.40 20.47
C GLY A 460 15.50 -6.00 20.90
N SER A 461 14.61 -5.90 21.89
CA SER A 461 14.15 -4.62 22.43
C SER A 461 15.18 -3.94 23.35
N HIS A 462 16.07 -4.71 23.96
CA HIS A 462 17.16 -4.20 24.80
C HIS A 462 18.28 -3.60 23.96
N LEU A 463 18.68 -4.28 22.88
CA LEU A 463 19.69 -3.78 21.93
C LEU A 463 19.29 -2.43 21.30
N ALA A 464 17.99 -2.23 21.03
CA ALA A 464 17.49 -0.96 20.50
C ALA A 464 17.48 0.19 21.53
N ARG A 465 17.43 -0.13 22.84
CA ARG A 465 17.39 0.86 23.93
C ARG A 465 18.77 1.23 24.46
N ARG A 466 19.73 0.32 24.35
CA ARG A 466 21.10 0.48 24.88
C ARG A 466 22.11 -0.02 23.84
N PRO A 467 22.31 0.71 22.74
CA PRO A 467 23.24 0.31 21.69
C PRO A 467 24.71 0.27 22.17
N GLU A 468 25.02 0.97 23.27
CA GLU A 468 26.36 1.08 23.86
C GLU A 468 26.71 -0.06 24.84
N GLU A 469 25.75 -0.92 25.21
CA GLU A 469 26.05 -2.06 26.08
C GLU A 469 26.77 -3.17 25.29
N GLU A 470 28.09 -3.26 25.47
CA GLU A 470 28.90 -4.40 25.00
C GLU A 470 28.57 -5.66 25.81
N TYR A 471 27.63 -6.42 25.30
CA TYR A 471 27.30 -7.70 25.90
C TYR A 471 28.32 -8.79 25.44
N ARG A 472 28.97 -9.52 26.38
CA ARG A 472 30.06 -10.50 26.13
C ARG A 472 29.77 -11.73 25.23
N THR A 473 28.66 -12.44 25.44
CA THR A 473 28.10 -13.48 24.53
C THR A 473 27.91 -13.03 23.05
N PRO A 474 28.07 -13.91 22.06
CA PRO A 474 27.76 -13.62 20.67
C PRO A 474 26.26 -13.42 20.36
N LEU A 475 25.95 -12.57 19.37
CA LEU A 475 24.59 -12.18 18.97
C LEU A 475 23.71 -13.37 18.54
N ASN A 476 24.30 -14.35 17.84
CA ASN A 476 23.65 -15.58 17.38
C ASN A 476 23.24 -16.52 18.54
N GLN A 477 23.90 -16.42 19.70
CA GLN A 477 23.55 -17.20 20.89
C GLN A 477 22.46 -16.52 21.75
N ARG A 478 22.21 -15.22 21.52
CA ARG A 478 21.20 -14.44 22.27
C ARG A 478 19.88 -14.25 21.55
N ARG A 479 19.90 -14.30 20.22
CA ARG A 479 18.71 -14.08 19.41
C ARG A 479 17.89 -15.36 19.31
N ARG A 480 16.61 -15.27 19.63
CA ARG A 480 15.62 -16.25 19.16
C ARG A 480 14.94 -15.67 17.94
N TYR A 481 14.90 -16.46 16.86
CA TYR A 481 14.05 -16.12 15.73
C TYR A 481 12.60 -16.34 16.14
N VAL A 482 11.78 -15.29 16.08
CA VAL A 482 10.34 -15.40 16.37
C VAL A 482 9.66 -15.98 15.13
N SER A 483 9.32 -17.26 15.19
CA SER A 483 8.57 -17.91 14.13
C SER A 483 7.12 -17.39 14.07
N LEU A 484 6.43 -17.64 12.95
CA LEU A 484 5.00 -17.34 12.82
C LEU A 484 4.16 -18.07 13.89
N SER A 485 4.56 -19.30 14.25
CA SER A 485 3.89 -20.07 15.30
C SER A 485 4.12 -19.47 16.68
N ASP A 486 5.34 -19.00 16.99
CA ASP A 486 5.62 -18.25 18.23
C ASP A 486 4.76 -16.98 18.30
N ALA A 487 4.65 -16.22 17.20
CA ALA A 487 3.84 -15.00 17.13
C ALA A 487 2.35 -15.28 17.41
N ARG A 488 1.77 -16.31 16.78
CA ARG A 488 0.37 -16.72 17.02
C ARG A 488 0.14 -17.17 18.47
N ALA A 489 1.07 -17.95 19.04
CA ALA A 489 0.95 -18.42 20.42
C ALA A 489 1.07 -17.26 21.44
N CYS A 490 1.95 -16.30 21.18
CA CYS A 490 2.04 -15.07 21.98
C CYS A 490 0.76 -14.24 21.89
N ALA A 491 0.24 -14.03 20.68
CA ALA A 491 -0.99 -13.27 20.45
C ALA A 491 -2.18 -13.86 21.23
N SER A 492 -2.37 -15.19 21.16
CA SER A 492 -3.36 -15.91 21.96
C SER A 492 -3.17 -15.68 23.48
N THR A 493 -1.93 -15.72 23.95
CA THR A 493 -1.61 -15.50 25.37
C THR A 493 -2.01 -14.11 25.86
N PHE A 494 -1.74 -13.08 25.06
CA PHE A 494 -2.11 -11.70 25.37
C PHE A 494 -3.59 -11.38 25.10
N GLY A 495 -4.29 -12.26 24.37
CA GLY A 495 -5.64 -12.02 23.89
C GLY A 495 -5.68 -10.83 22.92
N VAL A 496 -4.79 -10.86 21.92
CA VAL A 496 -4.68 -9.86 20.85
C VAL A 496 -4.57 -10.55 19.50
N ASP A 497 -4.79 -9.80 18.42
CA ASP A 497 -4.61 -10.32 17.06
C ASP A 497 -3.13 -10.63 16.74
N ALA A 498 -2.89 -11.66 15.93
CA ALA A 498 -1.54 -12.07 15.55
C ALA A 498 -0.85 -11.03 14.65
N GLY A 499 -1.61 -10.23 13.91
CA GLY A 499 -1.13 -9.11 13.08
C GLY A 499 -0.37 -8.03 13.86
N LEU A 500 -0.52 -7.97 15.19
CA LEU A 500 0.30 -7.10 16.03
C LEU A 500 1.79 -7.47 15.98
N PHE A 501 2.09 -8.77 15.89
CA PHE A 501 3.46 -9.29 15.79
C PHE A 501 3.94 -9.44 14.35
N LEU A 502 3.02 -9.34 13.39
CA LEU A 502 3.32 -9.49 11.97
C LEU A 502 3.11 -8.12 11.34
N PRO A 503 4.16 -7.26 11.29
CA PRO A 503 4.12 -6.08 10.44
C PRO A 503 4.02 -6.57 9.01
N GLY A 504 2.80 -6.78 8.54
CA GLY A 504 2.52 -7.10 7.16
C GLY A 504 3.14 -6.01 6.31
N LEU A 505 3.68 -6.40 5.16
CA LEU A 505 4.12 -5.45 4.15
C LEU A 505 2.93 -4.54 3.87
N PHE A 506 3.07 -3.24 4.18
CA PHE A 506 1.99 -2.29 3.98
C PHE A 506 1.49 -2.42 2.55
N THR A 507 0.16 -2.53 2.37
CA THR A 507 -0.57 -2.68 1.09
C THR A 507 -0.19 -3.91 0.26
N SER A 508 -0.82 -5.05 0.56
CA SER A 508 -1.25 -6.04 -0.43
C SER A 508 -2.62 -5.68 -0.97
#